data_AF-A0A2S9F7S2-F1
#
_entry.id   AF-A0A2S9F7S2-F1
#
_cell.length_a   1.000
_cell.length_b   1.000
_cell.length_c   1.000
_cell.angle_alpha   90.00
_cell.angle_beta   90.00
_cell.angle_gamma   90.00
#
_symmetry.space_group_name_H-M   'P 1'
#
loop_
_entity.id
_entity.type
_entity.pdbx_description
1 polymer ?
#
loop_
_entity_poly.entity_id
_entity_poly.type
_entity_poly.pdbx_seq_one_letter_code
_entity_poly.pdbx_strand_id
1 'polypeptide(L)'
;MTIDELITAARGGSQRATGRLLSCVESPRRDEVLGALGDVVPARVVGVTGPPGAGKSTTVGALVGAYRARGKRVAVLAVDPSSPYSGGALLGDRIRMAAHINDPDVLIRSVATRGHLGGLAAAVPAAIRLLSALAYDLVILETVGVGQSEIEIAAVADPTIVILNPG
;
A
#
# COMPACT_ATOMS: atom_id res chain seq x y z
N MET A 1 0.50 16.29 -17.68
CA MET A 1 -0.31 16.50 -16.46
C MET A 1 0.60 16.91 -15.33
N THR A 2 0.29 18.03 -14.68
CA THR A 2 1.00 18.52 -13.49
C THR A 2 0.65 17.64 -12.26
N ILE A 3 1.37 17.79 -11.15
CA ILE A 3 1.03 17.10 -9.90
C ILE A 3 -0.35 17.54 -9.39
N ASP A 4 -0.68 18.82 -9.48
CA ASP A 4 -1.98 19.35 -9.03
C ASP A 4 -3.16 18.78 -9.84
N GLU A 5 -2.99 18.65 -11.16
CA GLU A 5 -3.98 18.00 -12.01
C GLU A 5 -4.16 16.52 -11.65
N LEU A 6 -3.08 15.82 -11.30
CA LEU A 6 -3.15 14.44 -10.85
C LEU A 6 -3.84 14.32 -9.49
N ILE A 7 -3.53 15.21 -8.53
CA ILE A 7 -4.18 15.24 -7.22
C ILE A 7 -5.68 15.50 -7.37
N THR A 8 -6.05 16.50 -8.18
CA THR A 8 -7.45 16.84 -8.45
C THR A 8 -8.19 15.66 -9.06
N ALA A 9 -7.61 15.02 -10.08
CA ALA A 9 -8.20 13.85 -10.71
C ALA A 9 -8.30 12.65 -9.74
N ALA A 10 -7.30 12.42 -8.89
CA ALA A 10 -7.30 11.33 -7.92
C ALA A 10 -8.36 11.54 -6.82
N ARG A 11 -8.53 12.78 -6.34
CA ARG A 11 -9.62 13.16 -5.43
C ARG A 11 -11.00 12.99 -6.09
N GLY A 12 -11.09 13.22 -7.40
CA GLY A 12 -12.28 12.90 -8.21
C GLY A 12 -12.49 11.41 -8.50
N GLY A 13 -11.70 10.50 -7.90
CA GLY A 13 -11.87 9.05 -8.03
C GLY A 13 -11.07 8.38 -9.14
N SER A 14 -10.20 9.11 -9.86
CA SER A 14 -9.39 8.52 -10.93
C SER A 14 -8.31 7.58 -10.37
N GLN A 15 -8.55 6.27 -10.45
CA GLN A 15 -7.56 5.26 -10.05
C GLN A 15 -6.26 5.36 -10.85
N ARG A 16 -6.34 5.75 -12.13
CA ARG A 16 -5.16 6.00 -12.97
C ARG A 16 -4.32 7.15 -12.42
N ALA A 17 -4.94 8.25 -11.98
CA ALA A 17 -4.23 9.36 -11.38
C ALA A 17 -3.60 8.96 -10.03
N THR A 18 -4.33 8.25 -9.18
CA THR A 18 -3.81 7.70 -7.92
C THR A 18 -2.59 6.81 -8.15
N GLY A 19 -2.65 5.89 -9.11
CA GLY A 19 -1.52 5.02 -9.46
C GLY A 19 -0.30 5.79 -9.95
N ARG A 20 -0.49 6.87 -10.73
CA ARG A 20 0.61 7.75 -11.17
C ARG A 20 1.23 8.52 -10.01
N LEU A 21 0.43 9.04 -9.09
CA LEU A 21 0.93 9.73 -7.90
C LEU A 21 1.74 8.79 -7.01
N LEU A 22 1.29 7.55 -6.83
CA LEU A 22 2.07 6.52 -6.12
C LEU A 22 3.41 6.26 -6.81
N SER A 23 3.44 6.13 -8.13
CA SER A 23 4.72 6.05 -8.87
C SER A 23 5.60 7.28 -8.69
N CYS A 24 5.03 8.49 -8.60
CA CYS A 24 5.79 9.72 -8.33
C CYS A 24 6.38 9.71 -6.91
N VAL A 25 5.62 9.25 -5.91
CA VAL A 25 6.07 9.09 -4.51
C VAL A 25 7.24 8.10 -4.38
N GLU A 26 7.29 7.08 -5.23
CA GLU A 26 8.41 6.15 -5.28
C GLU A 26 9.63 6.73 -6.03
N SER A 27 9.53 7.90 -6.66
CA SER A 27 10.58 8.51 -7.51
C SER A 27 11.22 9.76 -6.87
N PRO A 28 12.25 10.38 -7.48
CA PRO A 28 12.78 11.66 -7.02
C PRO A 28 11.75 12.81 -6.96
N ARG A 29 10.57 12.65 -7.57
CA ARG A 29 9.45 13.61 -7.50
C ARG A 29 8.62 13.50 -6.22
N ARG A 30 9.03 12.69 -5.25
CA ARG A 30 8.31 12.47 -3.98
C ARG A 30 7.97 13.79 -3.29
N ASP A 31 8.96 14.67 -3.13
CA ASP A 31 8.79 15.90 -2.37
C ASP A 31 7.85 16.89 -3.06
N GLU A 32 7.85 16.89 -4.40
CA GLU A 32 6.88 17.65 -5.21
C GLU A 32 5.44 17.20 -4.91
N VAL A 33 5.21 15.88 -4.84
CA VAL A 33 3.88 15.34 -4.47
C VAL A 33 3.53 15.72 -3.04
N LEU A 34 4.42 15.44 -2.08
CA LEU A 34 4.15 15.66 -0.67
C LEU A 34 3.95 17.13 -0.30
N GLY A 35 4.65 18.04 -0.98
CA GLY A 35 4.49 19.49 -0.83
C GLY A 35 3.11 19.99 -1.29
N ALA A 36 2.48 19.30 -2.24
CA ALA A 36 1.17 19.67 -2.79
C ALA A 36 -0.04 19.10 -2.00
N LEU A 37 0.17 18.21 -1.02
CA LEU A 37 -0.94 17.55 -0.31
C LEU A 37 -1.63 18.42 0.76
N GLY A 38 -0.96 19.47 1.24
CA GLY A 38 -1.42 20.29 2.38
C GLY A 38 -1.48 19.49 3.69
N ASP A 39 -2.37 19.93 4.59
CA ASP A 39 -2.66 19.23 5.85
C ASP A 39 -3.48 17.96 5.60
N VAL A 40 -3.10 16.88 6.26
CA VAL A 40 -3.65 15.55 6.01
C VAL A 40 -4.04 14.90 7.33
N VAL A 41 -5.28 14.45 7.43
CA VAL A 41 -5.72 13.57 8.52
C VAL A 41 -5.22 12.15 8.22
N PRO A 42 -4.41 11.53 9.09
CA PRO A 42 -3.86 10.21 8.84
C PRO A 42 -4.95 9.13 8.73
N ALA A 43 -4.84 8.28 7.71
CA ALA A 43 -5.63 7.05 7.62
C ALA A 43 -5.20 6.07 8.72
N ARG A 44 -6.11 5.14 9.09
CA ARG A 44 -5.72 4.00 9.93
C ARG A 44 -4.77 3.11 9.15
N VAL A 45 -3.69 2.64 9.77
CA VAL A 45 -2.71 1.76 9.14
C VAL A 45 -2.63 0.43 9.89
N VAL A 46 -2.91 -0.68 9.19
CA VAL A 46 -2.82 -2.04 9.74
C VAL A 46 -1.70 -2.79 9.04
N GLY A 47 -0.78 -3.35 9.81
CA GLY A 47 0.30 -4.19 9.30
C GLY A 47 -0.12 -5.66 9.31
N VAL A 48 0.22 -6.40 8.25
CA VAL A 48 0.01 -7.84 8.15
C VAL A 48 1.30 -8.50 7.70
N THR A 49 1.77 -9.46 8.49
CA THR A 49 3.00 -10.19 8.21
C THR A 49 2.90 -11.67 8.61
N GLY A 50 3.93 -12.46 8.32
CA GLY A 50 3.96 -13.91 8.51
C GLY A 50 4.67 -14.65 7.37
N PRO A 51 4.99 -15.94 7.54
CA PRO A 51 5.75 -16.70 6.56
C PRO A 51 5.00 -16.87 5.22
N PRO A 52 5.72 -17.16 4.12
CA PRO A 52 5.11 -17.58 2.86
C PRO A 52 4.14 -18.74 3.08
N GLY A 53 2.99 -18.71 2.41
CA GLY A 53 1.96 -19.75 2.55
C GLY A 53 1.04 -19.62 3.78
N ALA A 54 1.31 -18.69 4.71
CA ALA A 54 0.49 -18.49 5.91
C ALA A 54 -0.95 -18.01 5.69
N GLY A 55 -1.37 -17.78 4.43
CA GLY A 55 -2.71 -17.26 4.13
C GLY A 55 -2.85 -15.74 4.35
N LYS A 56 -1.74 -14.98 4.32
CA LYS A 56 -1.75 -13.51 4.48
C LYS A 56 -2.68 -12.82 3.49
N SER A 57 -2.46 -12.99 2.19
CA SER A 57 -3.24 -12.30 1.16
C SER A 57 -4.72 -12.71 1.18
N THR A 58 -5.02 -13.96 1.56
CA THR A 58 -6.40 -14.41 1.79
C THR A 58 -7.04 -13.66 2.96
N THR A 59 -6.32 -13.52 4.07
CA THR A 59 -6.77 -12.77 5.26
C THR A 59 -6.94 -11.28 4.94
N VAL A 60 -5.99 -10.69 4.21
CA VAL A 60 -6.09 -9.30 3.73
C VAL A 60 -7.33 -9.11 2.85
N GLY A 61 -7.58 -10.02 1.89
CA GLY A 61 -8.78 -9.96 1.05
C GLY A 61 -10.09 -10.04 1.86
N ALA A 62 -10.13 -10.85 2.91
CA ALA A 62 -11.27 -10.92 3.83
C ALA A 62 -11.43 -9.62 4.66
N LEU A 63 -10.33 -9.05 5.16
CA LEU A 63 -10.34 -7.77 5.88
C LEU A 63 -10.83 -6.63 4.97
N VAL A 64 -10.34 -6.55 3.73
CA VAL A 64 -10.83 -5.58 2.74
C VAL A 64 -12.34 -5.71 2.59
N GLY A 65 -12.86 -6.93 2.35
CA GLY A 65 -14.30 -7.15 2.22
C GLY A 65 -15.09 -6.71 3.45
N ALA A 66 -14.60 -7.02 4.66
CA ALA A 66 -15.25 -6.62 5.91
C ALA A 66 -15.29 -5.10 6.12
N TYR A 67 -14.23 -4.38 5.76
CA TYR A 67 -14.21 -2.91 5.84
C TYR A 67 -15.01 -2.25 4.73
N ARG A 68 -15.01 -2.81 3.52
CA ARG A 68 -15.86 -2.36 2.41
C ARG A 68 -17.35 -2.51 2.74
N ALA A 69 -17.75 -3.61 3.38
CA ALA A 69 -19.13 -3.79 3.87
C ALA A 69 -19.55 -2.73 4.92
N ARG A 70 -18.59 -2.02 5.53
CA ARG A 70 -18.80 -0.89 6.45
C ARG A 70 -18.67 0.48 5.75
N GLY A 71 -18.62 0.50 4.42
CA GLY A 71 -18.50 1.72 3.61
C GLY A 71 -17.13 2.39 3.66
N LYS A 72 -16.07 1.70 4.12
CA LYS A 72 -14.73 2.27 4.26
C LYS A 72 -13.93 2.17 2.98
N ARG A 73 -13.24 3.22 2.55
CA ARG A 73 -12.32 3.17 1.41
C ARG A 73 -11.00 2.54 1.83
N VAL A 74 -10.52 1.51 1.11
CA VAL A 74 -9.39 0.67 1.57
C VAL A 74 -8.27 0.66 0.53
N ALA A 75 -7.05 0.90 0.97
CA ALA A 75 -5.84 0.69 0.18
C ALA A 75 -5.04 -0.48 0.75
N VAL A 76 -4.51 -1.34 -0.12
CA VAL A 76 -3.57 -2.39 0.21
C VAL A 76 -2.24 -2.06 -0.45
N LEU A 77 -1.19 -1.91 0.36
CA LEU A 77 0.18 -1.76 -0.08
C LEU A 77 0.93 -3.07 0.20
N ALA A 78 1.17 -3.84 -0.85
CA ALA A 78 1.98 -5.05 -0.77
C ALA A 78 3.47 -4.67 -0.85
N VAL A 79 4.18 -4.87 0.24
CA VAL A 79 5.57 -4.47 0.46
C VAL A 79 6.49 -5.67 0.21
N ASP A 80 7.32 -5.58 -0.82
CA ASP A 80 8.25 -6.64 -1.22
C ASP A 80 9.70 -6.11 -1.20
N PRO A 81 10.64 -6.74 -0.46
CA PRO A 81 12.06 -6.46 -0.66
C PRO A 81 12.41 -6.84 -2.10
N SER A 82 12.84 -5.86 -2.90
CA SER A 82 13.04 -5.98 -4.34
C SER A 82 13.73 -7.29 -4.74
N SER A 83 13.09 -8.06 -5.62
CA SER A 83 13.68 -9.24 -6.23
C SER A 83 14.99 -8.88 -6.98
N PRO A 84 16.12 -9.54 -6.69
CA PRO A 84 17.38 -9.30 -7.39
C PRO A 84 17.34 -9.72 -8.87
N TYR A 85 16.28 -10.39 -9.33
CA TYR A 85 16.15 -10.91 -10.69
C TYR A 85 15.23 -10.11 -11.62
N SER A 86 14.26 -9.35 -11.09
CA SER A 86 13.27 -8.64 -11.92
C SER A 86 13.14 -7.14 -11.62
N GLY A 87 13.68 -6.64 -10.51
CA GLY A 87 13.60 -5.22 -10.14
C GLY A 87 12.19 -4.72 -9.82
N GLY A 88 11.17 -5.58 -9.86
CA GLY A 88 9.77 -5.28 -9.55
C GLY A 88 9.22 -6.18 -8.44
N ALA A 89 8.07 -5.79 -7.87
CA ALA A 89 7.35 -6.60 -6.89
C ALA A 89 6.60 -7.75 -7.59
N LEU A 90 6.57 -8.93 -6.95
CA LEU A 90 5.86 -10.09 -7.48
C LEU A 90 4.36 -9.79 -7.65
N LEU A 91 3.89 -9.78 -8.91
CA LEU A 91 2.49 -9.56 -9.34
C LEU A 91 1.45 -10.52 -8.72
N GLY A 92 1.88 -11.51 -7.92
CA GLY A 92 1.04 -12.57 -7.37
C GLY A 92 -0.04 -12.09 -6.40
N ASP A 93 0.12 -10.91 -5.79
CA ASP A 93 -0.82 -10.41 -4.77
C ASP A 93 -2.13 -9.90 -5.38
N ARG A 94 -2.10 -9.38 -6.61
CA ARG A 94 -3.31 -8.92 -7.31
C ARG A 94 -4.23 -10.08 -7.69
N ILE A 95 -3.68 -11.22 -8.11
CA ILE A 95 -4.49 -12.39 -8.51
C ILE A 95 -5.27 -12.96 -7.32
N ARG A 96 -4.70 -12.90 -6.11
CA ARG A 96 -5.33 -13.44 -4.89
C ARG A 96 -6.43 -12.54 -4.31
N MET A 97 -6.49 -11.28 -4.70
CA MET A 97 -7.52 -10.30 -4.29
C MET A 97 -8.51 -9.95 -5.42
N ALA A 98 -8.71 -10.85 -6.38
CA ALA A 98 -9.52 -10.62 -7.58
C ALA A 98 -10.95 -10.13 -7.30
N ALA A 99 -11.54 -10.53 -6.16
CA ALA A 99 -12.89 -10.11 -5.77
C ALA A 99 -13.04 -8.58 -5.62
N HIS A 100 -11.95 -7.85 -5.35
CA HIS A 100 -11.97 -6.41 -5.11
C HIS A 100 -11.32 -5.59 -6.24
N ILE A 101 -10.83 -6.24 -7.31
CA ILE A 101 -10.10 -5.57 -8.40
C ILE A 101 -10.94 -4.49 -9.10
N ASN A 102 -12.26 -4.67 -9.16
CA ASN A 102 -13.18 -3.74 -9.82
C ASN A 102 -13.92 -2.82 -8.84
N ASP A 103 -13.62 -2.88 -7.53
CA ASP A 103 -14.20 -1.96 -6.55
C ASP A 103 -13.49 -0.59 -6.67
N PRO A 104 -14.19 0.50 -7.04
CA PRO A 104 -13.56 1.81 -7.22
C PRO A 104 -12.95 2.38 -5.94
N ASP A 105 -13.41 1.92 -4.78
CA ASP A 105 -12.94 2.33 -3.45
C ASP A 105 -11.88 1.39 -2.85
N VAL A 106 -11.46 0.38 -3.62
CA VAL A 106 -10.33 -0.47 -3.26
C VAL A 106 -9.16 -0.18 -4.18
N LEU A 107 -7.99 0.02 -3.57
CA LEU A 107 -6.74 0.15 -4.28
C LEU A 107 -5.78 -0.95 -3.84
N ILE A 108 -5.19 -1.66 -4.79
CA ILE A 108 -4.14 -2.66 -4.50
C ILE A 108 -2.89 -2.29 -5.29
N ARG A 109 -1.81 -2.02 -4.57
CA ARG A 109 -0.53 -1.59 -5.15
C ARG A 109 0.63 -2.31 -4.49
N SER A 110 1.52 -2.87 -5.30
CA SER A 110 2.80 -3.35 -4.82
C SER A 110 3.82 -2.21 -4.77
N VAL A 111 4.63 -2.19 -3.72
CA VAL A 111 5.69 -1.20 -3.45
C VAL A 111 7.01 -1.95 -3.32
N ALA A 112 8.01 -1.59 -4.14
CA ALA A 112 9.31 -2.27 -4.17
C ALA A 112 10.45 -1.36 -3.67
N THR A 113 11.44 -1.94 -2.98
CA THR A 113 12.60 -1.23 -2.38
C THR A 113 13.63 -0.70 -3.38
N ARG A 114 13.56 -1.08 -4.67
CA ARG A 114 14.55 -0.77 -5.72
C ARG A 114 16.01 -0.82 -5.23
N GLY A 115 16.36 -1.83 -4.43
CA GLY A 115 17.75 -2.09 -4.00
C GLY A 115 18.37 -1.12 -2.98
N HIS A 116 17.60 -0.20 -2.38
CA HIS A 116 18.13 0.70 -1.34
C HIS A 116 17.75 0.19 0.06
N LEU A 117 18.75 -0.04 0.90
CA LEU A 117 18.55 -0.17 2.36
C LEU A 117 17.86 1.13 2.85
N GLY A 118 16.63 1.02 3.36
CA GLY A 118 15.79 2.16 3.76
C GLY A 118 14.88 2.75 2.67
N GLY A 119 14.88 2.21 1.44
CA GLY A 119 13.99 2.67 0.37
C GLY A 119 12.50 2.48 0.69
N LEU A 120 12.16 1.39 1.40
CA LEU A 120 10.82 1.15 1.94
C LEU A 120 10.46 2.15 3.04
N ALA A 121 11.40 2.42 3.95
CA ALA A 121 11.23 3.35 5.06
C ALA A 121 10.84 4.77 4.63
N ALA A 122 11.19 5.19 3.41
CA ALA A 122 10.78 6.49 2.88
C ALA A 122 9.56 6.44 1.95
N ALA A 123 9.41 5.39 1.14
CA ALA A 123 8.32 5.29 0.17
C ALA A 123 6.97 4.95 0.82
N VAL A 124 6.95 4.07 1.83
CA VAL A 124 5.71 3.62 2.47
C VAL A 124 5.04 4.76 3.26
N PRO A 125 5.73 5.51 4.14
CA PRO A 125 5.11 6.65 4.82
C PRO A 125 4.57 7.72 3.86
N ALA A 126 5.31 7.98 2.78
CA ALA A 126 4.88 8.93 1.77
C ALA A 126 3.64 8.45 1.00
N ALA A 127 3.55 7.14 0.70
CA ALA A 127 2.38 6.54 0.08
C ALA A 127 1.16 6.58 1.03
N ILE A 128 1.35 6.26 2.31
CA ILE A 128 0.31 6.36 3.34
C ILE A 128 -0.21 7.80 3.44
N ARG A 129 0.68 8.80 3.49
CA ARG A 129 0.31 10.22 3.54
C ARG A 129 -0.47 10.65 2.29
N LEU A 130 -0.03 10.22 1.10
CA LEU A 130 -0.78 10.45 -0.14
C LEU A 130 -2.17 9.84 -0.08
N LEU A 131 -2.30 8.57 0.32
CA LEU A 131 -3.60 7.89 0.39
C LEU A 131 -4.53 8.53 1.42
N SER A 132 -3.97 8.96 2.55
CA SER A 132 -4.69 9.73 3.56
C SER A 132 -5.23 11.05 2.98
N ALA A 133 -4.42 11.77 2.20
CA ALA A 133 -4.83 13.00 1.50
C ALA A 133 -5.87 12.77 0.39
N LEU A 134 -6.00 11.53 -0.06
CA LEU A 134 -7.01 11.08 -1.01
C LEU A 134 -8.23 10.43 -0.32
N ALA A 135 -8.38 10.62 1.00
CA ALA A 135 -9.51 10.13 1.79
C ALA A 135 -9.69 8.59 1.77
N TYR A 136 -8.60 7.84 1.79
CA TYR A 136 -8.66 6.44 2.17
C TYR A 136 -8.81 6.33 3.70
N ASP A 137 -9.78 5.54 4.16
CA ASP A 137 -10.01 5.34 5.60
C ASP A 137 -8.99 4.38 6.22
N LEU A 138 -8.58 3.36 5.46
CA LEU A 138 -7.72 2.27 5.90
C LEU A 138 -6.63 2.00 4.86
N VAL A 139 -5.39 1.93 5.34
CA VAL A 139 -4.26 1.39 4.60
C VAL A 139 -3.83 0.07 5.26
N ILE A 140 -3.83 -1.01 4.50
CA ILE A 140 -3.30 -2.31 4.93
C ILE A 140 -1.92 -2.45 4.29
N LEU A 141 -0.89 -2.65 5.11
CA LEU A 141 0.46 -2.99 4.68
C LEU A 141 0.65 -4.50 4.80
N GLU A 142 0.97 -5.18 3.70
CA GLU A 142 1.25 -6.62 3.71
C GLU A 142 2.71 -6.87 3.34
N THR A 143 3.50 -7.61 4.15
CA THR A 143 4.83 -8.07 3.68
C THR A 143 4.69 -9.25 2.71
N VAL A 144 5.48 -9.23 1.64
CA VAL A 144 5.63 -10.37 0.73
C VAL A 144 6.81 -11.24 1.22
N GLY A 145 6.55 -12.13 2.18
CA GLY A 145 7.50 -13.20 2.57
C GLY A 145 8.51 -12.82 3.66
N VAL A 146 9.58 -13.63 3.75
CA VAL A 146 10.60 -13.62 4.82
C VAL A 146 11.63 -12.50 4.62
N GLY A 147 11.87 -11.66 5.62
CA GLY A 147 12.93 -10.63 5.53
C GLY A 147 13.12 -9.76 6.77
N GLN A 148 13.55 -8.52 6.54
CA GLN A 148 13.62 -7.44 7.54
C GLN A 148 12.44 -6.45 7.43
N SER A 149 11.54 -6.66 6.47
CA SER A 149 10.41 -5.77 6.20
C SER A 149 9.37 -5.80 7.33
N GLU A 150 9.39 -6.83 8.17
CA GLU A 150 8.52 -7.00 9.33
C GLU A 150 8.75 -5.90 10.38
N ILE A 151 10.01 -5.54 10.62
CA ILE A 151 10.39 -4.47 11.54
C ILE A 151 9.95 -3.11 10.98
N GLU A 152 10.11 -2.90 9.67
CA GLU A 152 9.71 -1.66 9.01
C GLU A 152 8.19 -1.46 9.00
N ILE A 153 7.40 -2.52 8.77
CA ILE A 153 5.93 -2.45 8.87
C ILE A 153 5.51 -2.11 10.30
N ALA A 154 6.09 -2.76 11.30
CA ALA A 154 5.74 -2.53 12.70
C ALA A 154 6.02 -1.09 13.17
N ALA A 155 6.96 -0.39 12.54
CA ALA A 155 7.27 1.00 12.86
C ALA A 155 6.22 2.01 12.35
N VAL A 156 5.42 1.65 11.35
CA VAL A 156 4.46 2.57 10.68
C VAL A 156 3.00 2.12 10.79
N ALA A 157 2.75 0.92 11.30
CA ALA A 157 1.43 0.33 11.38
C ALA A 157 1.03 -0.06 12.81
N ASP A 158 -0.18 0.34 13.19
CA ASP A 158 -0.78 0.02 14.48
C ASP A 158 -2.28 -0.30 14.31
N PRO A 159 -2.70 -1.57 14.52
CA PRO A 159 -1.88 -2.71 14.95
C PRO A 159 -1.06 -3.36 13.83
N THR A 160 -0.06 -4.14 14.23
CA THR A 160 0.60 -5.13 13.38
C THR A 160 0.15 -6.54 13.73
N ILE A 161 -0.32 -7.29 12.74
CA ILE A 161 -0.89 -8.64 12.85
C ILE A 161 0.10 -9.64 12.25
N VAL A 162 0.46 -10.66 13.02
CA VAL A 162 1.28 -11.79 12.56
C VAL A 162 0.39 -13.00 12.32
N ILE A 163 0.41 -13.53 11.09
CA ILE A 163 -0.34 -14.73 10.69
C ILE A 163 0.62 -15.91 10.61
N LEU A 164 0.26 -17.02 11.24
CA LEU A 164 1.08 -18.23 11.31
C LEU A 164 0.30 -19.43 10.76
N ASN A 165 1.02 -20.41 10.22
CA ASN A 165 0.43 -21.71 9.91
C ASN A 165 0.12 -22.45 11.21
N PRO A 166 -0.96 -23.25 11.26
CA PRO A 166 -1.11 -24.26 12.30
C PRO A 166 0.05 -25.26 12.19
N GLY A 167 0.64 -25.60 13.34
CA GLY A 167 1.74 -26.57 13.46
C GLY A 167 1.29 -28.00 13.20
#